data_AF-A0A661UVW5-F1
#
_entry.id   AF-A0A661UVW5-F1
#
_cell.length_a   1.000
_cell.length_b   1.000
_cell.length_c   1.000
_cell.angle_alpha   90.00
_cell.angle_beta   90.00
_cell.angle_gamma   90.00
#
_symmetry.space_group_name_H-M   'P 1'
#
loop_
_entity.id
_entity.type
_entity.pdbx_description
1 polymer ?
#
loop_
_entity_poly.entity_id
_entity_poly.type
_entity_poly.pdbx_seq_one_letter_code
_entity_poly.pdbx_strand_id
1 'polypeptide(L)'
;PGEEARYGWPIRLMCILTVATYFIAGETKLRIAGLDWITTDSLRNLIAYDNLRKIELGDTHSPLGGLLVGHAWLFPPLAVATLAVELGAPLALLSKRIARVWALLAWGFHVGVASVMAIIFPYPLLGIAFAPFFAVERLSFRLPARLTRRLAPGSAARLR
;
A
#
# COMPACT_ATOMS: atom_id res chain seq x y z
N PRO A 1 22.39 -24.93 8.79
CA PRO A 1 21.42 -23.84 8.54
C PRO A 1 22.16 -22.58 8.07
N GLY A 2 22.24 -22.41 6.75
CA GLY A 2 23.18 -21.49 6.10
C GLY A 2 22.83 -20.01 6.25
N GLU A 3 23.84 -19.15 6.08
CA GLU A 3 23.83 -17.70 6.26
C GLU A 3 22.64 -16.96 5.60
N GLU A 4 22.05 -17.51 4.52
CA GLU A 4 20.84 -16.98 3.88
C GLU A 4 19.63 -16.85 4.84
N ALA A 5 19.46 -17.77 5.79
CA ALA A 5 18.37 -17.67 6.77
C ALA A 5 18.58 -16.52 7.76
N ARG A 6 19.84 -16.13 8.00
CA ARG A 6 20.22 -15.09 8.97
C ARG A 6 19.96 -13.67 8.44
N TYR A 7 19.96 -13.48 7.13
CA TYR A 7 19.73 -12.18 6.49
C TYR A 7 18.32 -11.99 5.90
N GLY A 8 17.53 -13.07 5.75
CA GLY A 8 16.17 -13.00 5.19
C GLY A 8 15.05 -12.64 6.18
N TRP A 9 15.29 -12.77 7.49
CA TRP A 9 14.27 -12.53 8.51
C TRP A 9 13.71 -11.09 8.56
N PRO A 10 14.51 -10.01 8.36
CA PRO A 10 13.98 -8.65 8.44
C PRO A 10 12.97 -8.37 7.32
N ILE A 11 13.25 -8.86 6.10
CA ILE A 11 12.33 -8.75 4.95
C ILE A 11 11.03 -9.49 5.24
N ARG A 12 11.12 -10.71 5.79
CA ARG A 12 9.93 -11.47 6.19
C ARG A 12 9.13 -10.75 7.27
N LEU A 13 9.79 -10.17 8.28
CA LEU A 13 9.13 -9.38 9.31
C LEU A 13 8.43 -8.16 8.71
N MET A 14 9.07 -7.41 7.80
CA MET A 14 8.44 -6.28 7.11
C MET A 14 7.20 -6.70 6.32
N CYS A 15 7.24 -7.84 5.62
CA CYS A 15 6.06 -8.40 4.95
C CYS A 15 4.93 -8.71 5.95
N ILE A 16 5.26 -9.37 7.07
CA ILE A 16 4.29 -9.74 8.11
C ILE A 16 3.66 -8.48 8.73
N LEU A 17 4.47 -7.49 9.11
CA LEU A 17 3.99 -6.23 9.68
C LEU A 17 3.05 -5.51 8.72
N THR A 18 3.45 -5.41 7.45
CA THR A 18 2.61 -4.79 6.42
C THR A 18 1.27 -5.52 6.33
N VAL A 19 1.28 -6.84 6.15
CA VAL A 19 0.06 -7.65 6.09
C VAL A 19 -0.82 -7.51 7.34
N ALA A 20 -0.21 -7.53 8.53
CA ALA A 20 -0.92 -7.39 9.79
C ALA A 20 -1.66 -6.05 9.88
N THR A 21 -1.04 -4.94 9.44
CA THR A 21 -1.68 -3.62 9.44
C THR A 21 -2.95 -3.62 8.57
N TYR A 22 -2.91 -4.19 7.37
CA TYR A 22 -4.10 -4.27 6.50
C TYR A 22 -5.16 -5.20 7.07
N PHE A 23 -4.75 -6.36 7.59
CA PHE A 23 -5.69 -7.32 8.16
C PHE A 23 -6.44 -6.72 9.37
N ILE A 24 -5.73 -6.07 10.29
CA ILE A 24 -6.31 -5.39 11.45
C ILE A 24 -7.26 -4.27 11.01
N ALA A 25 -6.93 -3.53 9.94
CA ALA A 25 -7.81 -2.49 9.41
C ALA A 25 -9.15 -3.07 8.91
N GLY A 26 -9.11 -4.18 8.18
CA GLY A 26 -10.33 -4.86 7.70
C GLY A 26 -11.12 -5.51 8.84
N GLU A 27 -10.42 -6.16 9.78
CA GLU A 27 -11.03 -6.74 10.97
C GLU A 27 -11.75 -5.66 11.79
N THR A 28 -11.13 -4.49 11.97
CA THR A 28 -11.72 -3.39 12.72
C THR A 28 -12.98 -2.86 12.02
N LYS A 29 -12.99 -2.77 10.69
CA LYS A 29 -14.21 -2.40 9.93
C LYS A 29 -15.34 -3.39 10.18
N LEU A 30 -15.06 -4.70 10.12
CA LEU A 30 -16.06 -5.72 10.42
C LEU A 30 -16.49 -5.71 11.88
N ARG A 31 -15.60 -5.43 12.84
CA ARG A 31 -15.95 -5.36 14.26
C ARG A 31 -16.88 -4.18 14.57
N ILE A 32 -16.68 -3.04 13.92
CA ILE A 32 -17.45 -1.81 14.19
C ILE A 32 -18.76 -1.80 13.37
N ALA A 33 -18.69 -2.10 12.08
CA ALA A 33 -19.81 -1.99 11.16
C ALA A 33 -20.41 -3.33 10.74
N GLY A 34 -19.75 -4.46 11.00
CA GLY A 34 -20.24 -5.77 10.57
C GLY A 34 -20.43 -5.86 9.05
N LEU A 35 -21.52 -6.51 8.65
CA LEU A 35 -21.94 -6.57 7.25
C LEU A 35 -22.49 -5.24 6.74
N ASP A 36 -22.89 -4.32 7.63
CA ASP A 36 -23.41 -3.02 7.25
C ASP A 36 -22.36 -2.17 6.52
N TRP A 37 -21.07 -2.45 6.71
CA TRP A 37 -20.02 -1.85 5.90
C TRP A 37 -20.27 -1.99 4.38
N ILE A 38 -20.83 -3.14 3.97
CA ILE A 38 -21.07 -3.48 2.56
C ILE A 38 -22.53 -3.24 2.16
N THR A 39 -23.48 -3.59 3.02
CA THR A 39 -24.91 -3.59 2.67
C THR A 39 -25.54 -2.21 2.76
N THR A 40 -24.86 -1.24 3.40
CA THR A 40 -25.34 0.13 3.56
C THR A 40 -24.44 1.14 2.84
N ASP A 41 -24.86 2.40 2.83
CA ASP A 41 -24.10 3.54 2.31
C ASP A 41 -22.91 3.95 3.21
N SER A 42 -22.38 3.05 4.05
CA SER A 42 -21.30 3.34 5.01
C SER A 42 -20.08 4.02 4.37
N LEU A 43 -19.51 3.41 3.32
CA LEU A 43 -18.34 3.98 2.62
C LEU A 43 -18.66 5.32 1.94
N ARG A 44 -19.84 5.43 1.33
CA ARG A 44 -20.31 6.66 0.68
C ARG A 44 -20.45 7.79 1.68
N ASN A 45 -21.08 7.52 2.82
CA ASN A 45 -21.31 8.48 3.89
C ASN A 45 -19.98 8.93 4.51
N LEU A 46 -19.02 8.00 4.69
CA LEU A 46 -17.69 8.33 5.18
C LEU A 46 -16.97 9.32 4.24
N ILE A 47 -17.01 9.07 2.93
CA ILE A 47 -16.41 9.96 1.92
C ILE A 47 -17.12 11.31 1.85
N ALA A 48 -18.45 11.31 1.89
CA ALA A 48 -19.25 12.54 1.87
C ALA A 48 -18.97 13.41 3.11
N TYR A 49 -19.00 12.80 4.30
CA TYR A 49 -18.77 13.49 5.56
C TYR A 49 -17.34 14.04 5.67
N ASP A 50 -16.32 13.25 5.29
CA ASP A 50 -14.93 13.71 5.30
C ASP A 50 -14.72 14.95 4.40
N ASN A 51 -15.22 14.90 3.16
CA ASN A 51 -15.10 16.03 2.24
C ASN A 51 -15.89 17.26 2.71
N LEU A 52 -17.12 17.08 3.19
CA LEU A 52 -17.92 18.20 3.70
C LEU A 52 -17.23 18.85 4.90
N ARG A 53 -16.76 18.06 5.87
CA ARG A 53 -16.02 18.57 7.02
C ARG A 53 -14.79 19.38 6.62
N LYS A 54 -14.04 18.94 5.61
CA LYS A 54 -12.87 19.67 5.09
C LYS A 54 -13.27 21.00 4.46
N ILE A 55 -14.37 21.04 3.71
CA ILE A 55 -14.91 22.29 3.15
C ILE A 55 -15.26 23.28 4.27
N GLU A 56 -16.02 22.84 5.28
CA GLU A 56 -16.43 23.69 6.41
C GLU A 56 -15.25 24.23 7.22
N LEU A 57 -14.16 23.46 7.31
CA LEU A 57 -12.94 23.85 8.03
C LEU A 57 -11.93 24.61 7.15
N GLY A 58 -12.21 24.81 5.86
CA GLY A 58 -11.29 25.45 4.92
C GLY A 58 -10.04 24.63 4.59
N ASP A 59 -10.11 23.30 4.74
CA ASP A 59 -9.04 22.36 4.42
C ASP A 59 -9.14 21.81 2.99
N THR A 60 -8.08 21.14 2.54
CA THR A 60 -8.02 20.48 1.23
C THR A 60 -9.04 19.33 1.17
N HIS A 61 -9.93 19.38 0.19
CA HIS A 61 -10.93 18.34 -0.07
C HIS A 61 -10.79 17.80 -1.50
N SER A 62 -11.47 16.70 -1.80
CA SER A 62 -11.50 16.09 -3.12
C SER A 62 -12.75 16.48 -3.92
N PRO A 63 -12.61 17.19 -5.05
CA PRO A 63 -13.71 17.40 -5.99
C PRO A 63 -14.27 16.08 -6.56
N LEU A 64 -13.39 15.09 -6.77
CA LEU A 64 -13.80 13.76 -7.25
C LEU A 64 -14.69 13.05 -6.23
N GLY A 65 -14.38 13.16 -4.93
CA GLY A 65 -15.22 12.64 -3.86
C GLY A 65 -16.63 13.24 -3.92
N GLY A 66 -16.73 14.57 -4.01
CA GLY A 66 -18.02 15.27 -4.12
C GLY A 66 -18.83 14.84 -5.35
N LEU A 67 -18.19 14.70 -6.52
CA LEU A 67 -18.85 14.25 -7.75
C LEU A 67 -19.34 12.80 -7.66
N LEU A 68 -18.51 11.89 -7.13
CA LEU A 68 -18.83 10.46 -7.08
C LEU A 68 -19.89 10.13 -6.02
N VAL A 69 -20.01 10.91 -4.94
CA VAL A 69 -21.05 10.69 -3.91
C VAL A 69 -22.47 10.74 -4.50
N GLY A 70 -22.70 11.41 -5.63
CA GLY A 70 -23.98 11.35 -6.35
C GLY A 70 -24.32 9.97 -6.93
N HIS A 71 -23.34 9.08 -7.09
CA HIS A 71 -23.45 7.79 -7.78
C HIS A 71 -23.41 6.62 -6.77
N ALA A 72 -24.49 6.46 -6.01
CA ALA A 72 -24.56 5.51 -4.88
C ALA A 72 -24.15 4.06 -5.22
N TRP A 73 -24.49 3.60 -6.42
CA TRP A 73 -24.22 2.23 -6.88
C TRP A 73 -22.73 1.86 -6.95
N LEU A 74 -21.82 2.85 -6.97
CA LEU A 74 -20.38 2.63 -6.98
C LEU A 74 -19.83 2.16 -5.63
N PHE A 75 -20.45 2.55 -4.51
CA PHE A 75 -19.85 2.41 -3.20
C PHE A 75 -19.95 1.00 -2.60
N PRO A 76 -21.05 0.24 -2.75
CA PRO A 76 -21.09 -1.15 -2.30
C PRO A 76 -19.99 -2.03 -2.89
N PRO A 77 -19.74 -2.07 -4.23
CA PRO A 77 -18.65 -2.89 -4.77
C PRO A 77 -17.27 -2.38 -4.33
N LEU A 78 -17.08 -1.08 -4.16
CA LEU A 78 -15.85 -0.54 -3.59
C LEU A 78 -15.67 -0.94 -2.13
N ALA A 79 -16.72 -0.95 -1.32
CA ALA A 79 -16.68 -1.40 0.08
C ALA A 79 -16.36 -2.89 0.21
N VAL A 80 -16.88 -3.73 -0.71
CA VAL A 80 -16.44 -5.13 -0.83
C VAL A 80 -14.96 -5.19 -1.18
N ALA A 81 -14.51 -4.40 -2.16
CA ALA A 81 -13.12 -4.40 -2.59
C ALA A 81 -12.16 -3.97 -1.47
N THR A 82 -12.52 -2.97 -0.65
CA THR A 82 -11.69 -2.57 0.50
C THR A 82 -11.53 -3.73 1.49
N LEU A 83 -12.62 -4.43 1.83
CA LEU A 83 -12.55 -5.57 2.75
C LEU A 83 -11.79 -6.74 2.13
N ALA A 84 -11.96 -7.03 0.84
CA ALA A 84 -11.25 -8.09 0.15
C ALA A 84 -9.73 -7.85 0.16
N VAL A 85 -9.30 -6.60 -0.07
CA VAL A 85 -7.88 -6.23 0.00
C VAL A 85 -7.35 -6.34 1.43
N GLU A 86 -8.09 -5.85 2.41
CA GLU A 86 -7.65 -5.80 3.80
C GLU A 86 -7.62 -7.18 4.46
N LEU A 87 -8.73 -7.91 4.41
CA LEU A 87 -8.84 -9.26 4.99
C LEU A 87 -8.08 -10.30 4.19
N GLY A 88 -7.91 -10.08 2.88
CA GLY A 88 -7.12 -10.94 1.99
C GLY A 88 -5.60 -10.76 2.15
N ALA A 89 -5.13 -9.77 2.91
CA ALA A 89 -3.70 -9.50 3.07
C ALA A 89 -2.84 -10.71 3.49
N PRO A 90 -3.28 -11.60 4.42
CA PRO A 90 -2.51 -12.79 4.78
C PRO A 90 -2.18 -13.72 3.61
N LEU A 91 -3.00 -13.72 2.55
CA LEU A 91 -2.75 -14.53 1.35
C LEU A 91 -1.48 -14.09 0.61
N ALA A 92 -1.05 -12.83 0.78
CA ALA A 92 0.19 -12.32 0.21
C ALA A 92 1.43 -13.08 0.71
N LEU A 93 1.35 -13.74 1.87
CA LEU A 93 2.47 -14.52 2.43
C LEU A 93 2.61 -15.90 1.79
N LEU A 94 1.60 -16.38 1.05
CA LEU A 94 1.57 -17.75 0.52
C LEU A 94 2.40 -17.91 -0.76
N SER A 95 2.42 -16.89 -1.63
CA SER A 95 3.21 -16.96 -2.87
C SER A 95 3.60 -15.58 -3.39
N LYS A 96 4.73 -15.52 -4.09
CA LYS A 96 5.22 -14.27 -4.71
C LYS A 96 4.24 -13.69 -5.74
N ARG A 97 3.45 -14.53 -6.43
CA ARG A 97 2.46 -14.06 -7.41
C ARG A 97 1.29 -13.37 -6.71
N ILE A 98 0.73 -14.01 -5.68
CA ILE A 98 -0.36 -13.43 -4.88
C ILE A 98 0.12 -12.14 -4.20
N ALA A 99 1.33 -12.14 -3.63
CA ALA A 99 1.92 -10.97 -3.01
C ALA A 99 1.93 -9.73 -3.93
N ARG A 100 2.36 -9.91 -5.19
CA ARG A 100 2.44 -8.81 -6.16
C ARG A 100 1.06 -8.30 -6.57
N VAL A 101 0.12 -9.21 -6.82
CA VAL A 101 -1.26 -8.84 -7.16
C VAL A 101 -1.90 -8.09 -5.99
N TRP A 102 -1.78 -8.62 -4.77
CA TRP A 102 -2.27 -7.98 -3.57
C TRP A 102 -1.63 -6.61 -3.34
N ALA A 103 -0.30 -6.49 -3.50
CA ALA A 103 0.40 -5.21 -3.35
C ALA A 103 -0.09 -4.16 -4.36
N LEU A 104 -0.36 -4.54 -5.62
CA LEU A 104 -0.92 -3.65 -6.63
C LEU A 104 -2.35 -3.22 -6.26
N LEU A 105 -3.18 -4.15 -5.76
CA LEU A 105 -4.53 -3.83 -5.31
C LEU A 105 -4.52 -2.91 -4.09
N ALA A 106 -3.66 -3.18 -3.11
CA ALA A 106 -3.48 -2.34 -1.91
C ALA A 106 -2.95 -0.95 -2.27
N TRP A 107 -2.01 -0.86 -3.21
CA TRP A 107 -1.54 0.42 -3.73
C TRP A 107 -2.67 1.18 -4.44
N GLY A 108 -3.43 0.50 -5.31
CA GLY A 108 -4.60 1.07 -5.99
C GLY A 108 -5.67 1.56 -5.01
N PHE A 109 -5.90 0.84 -3.91
CA PHE A 109 -6.75 1.28 -2.81
C PHE A 109 -6.29 2.63 -2.24
N HIS A 110 -4.99 2.80 -1.94
CA HIS A 110 -4.46 4.07 -1.43
C HIS A 110 -4.55 5.20 -2.45
N VAL A 111 -4.30 4.92 -3.72
CA VAL A 111 -4.53 5.90 -4.80
C VAL A 111 -6.01 6.30 -4.84
N GLY A 112 -6.92 5.34 -4.71
CA GLY A 112 -8.36 5.59 -4.62
C GLY A 112 -8.71 6.51 -3.46
N VAL A 113 -8.24 6.20 -2.25
CA VAL A 113 -8.46 7.03 -1.05
C VAL A 113 -7.91 8.45 -1.24
N ALA A 114 -6.68 8.60 -1.73
CA ALA A 114 -6.11 9.92 -2.03
C ALA A 114 -6.95 10.67 -3.07
N SER A 115 -7.46 9.97 -4.09
CA SER A 115 -8.26 10.57 -5.16
C SER A 115 -9.62 11.04 -4.67
N VAL A 116 -10.32 10.28 -3.84
CA VAL A 116 -11.72 10.58 -3.44
C VAL A 116 -11.86 11.24 -2.07
N MET A 117 -10.83 11.18 -1.22
CA MET A 117 -10.84 11.78 0.12
C MET A 117 -9.74 12.85 0.30
N ALA A 118 -8.82 13.02 -0.65
CA ALA A 118 -7.65 13.90 -0.46
C ALA A 118 -6.83 13.55 0.80
N ILE A 119 -6.83 12.28 1.21
CA ILE A 119 -6.03 11.76 2.34
C ILE A 119 -4.81 11.05 1.77
N ILE A 120 -3.62 11.52 2.14
CA ILE A 120 -2.35 10.99 1.65
C ILE A 120 -1.72 10.10 2.72
N PHE A 121 -1.42 8.86 2.35
CA PHE A 121 -0.55 7.97 3.12
C PHE A 121 0.78 7.81 2.35
N PRO A 122 1.81 8.63 2.64
CA PRO A 122 3.02 8.67 1.82
C PRO A 122 3.72 7.31 1.71
N TYR A 123 3.80 6.58 2.82
CA TYR A 123 4.54 5.31 2.90
C TYR A 123 3.96 4.21 1.98
N PRO A 124 2.63 3.95 1.97
CA PRO A 124 1.99 3.12 0.94
C PRO A 124 2.00 3.72 -0.47
N LEU A 125 1.72 5.01 -0.64
CA LEU A 125 1.60 5.65 -1.97
C LEU A 125 2.93 5.64 -2.74
N LEU A 126 4.06 5.86 -2.05
CA LEU A 126 5.40 5.74 -2.63
C LEU A 126 5.81 4.29 -2.90
N GLY A 127 4.98 3.31 -2.52
CA GLY A 127 5.25 1.88 -2.71
C GLY A 127 6.23 1.30 -1.69
N ILE A 128 6.73 2.09 -0.74
CA ILE A 128 7.74 1.66 0.23
C ILE A 128 7.19 0.55 1.12
N ALA A 129 5.92 0.66 1.55
CA ALA A 129 5.23 -0.39 2.30
C ALA A 129 5.22 -1.75 1.58
N PHE A 130 5.22 -1.74 0.25
CA PHE A 130 5.08 -2.95 -0.57
C PHE A 130 6.41 -3.46 -1.13
N ALA A 131 7.49 -2.66 -1.05
CA ALA A 131 8.81 -3.01 -1.56
C ALA A 131 9.32 -4.41 -1.10
N PRO A 132 9.09 -4.86 0.15
CA PRO A 132 9.51 -6.19 0.59
C PRO A 132 8.95 -7.35 -0.26
N PHE A 133 7.84 -7.18 -0.97
CA PHE A 133 7.22 -8.22 -1.81
C PHE A 133 7.88 -8.36 -3.20
N PHE A 134 8.75 -7.43 -3.61
CA PHE A 134 9.32 -7.37 -4.97
C PHE A 134 10.81 -7.74 -5.05
N ALA A 135 11.43 -8.17 -3.95
CA ALA A 135 12.87 -8.49 -3.89
C ALA A 135 13.76 -7.35 -4.42
N VAL A 136 13.46 -6.12 -4.02
CA VAL A 136 14.12 -4.87 -4.46
C VAL A 136 15.63 -4.89 -4.15
N GLU A 137 16.02 -5.61 -3.10
CA GLU A 137 17.42 -5.84 -2.74
C GLU A 137 18.24 -6.55 -3.82
N ARG A 138 17.60 -7.22 -4.78
CA ARG A 138 18.29 -7.87 -5.91
C ARG A 138 18.53 -6.93 -7.09
N LEU A 139 17.90 -5.76 -7.13
CA LEU A 139 18.11 -4.76 -8.18
C LEU A 139 19.47 -4.08 -8.06
N SER A 140 19.99 -3.88 -6.85
CA SER A 140 21.32 -3.29 -6.60
C SER A 140 22.46 -4.16 -7.14
N PHE A 141 22.32 -5.50 -7.08
CA PHE A 141 23.29 -6.44 -7.64
C PHE A 141 23.25 -6.55 -9.18
N ARG A 142 22.19 -6.04 -9.81
CA ARG A 142 22.04 -6.00 -11.28
C ARG A 142 22.47 -4.67 -11.90
N LEU A 143 22.86 -3.69 -11.09
CA LEU A 143 23.49 -2.48 -11.61
C LEU A 143 24.73 -2.89 -12.41
N PRO A 144 24.84 -2.50 -13.68
CA PRO A 144 25.96 -2.93 -14.51
C PRO A 144 27.27 -2.50 -13.83
N ALA A 145 28.20 -3.44 -13.71
CA ALA A 145 29.54 -3.25 -13.13
C ALA A 145 30.33 -2.05 -13.72
N ARG A 146 29.81 -1.44 -14.80
CA ARG A 146 30.28 -0.20 -15.41
C ARG A 146 30.15 1.03 -14.49
N LEU A 147 29.18 1.07 -13.57
CA LEU A 147 29.00 2.19 -12.63
C LEU A 147 29.85 2.05 -11.36
N THR A 148 30.00 0.83 -10.83
CA THR A 148 30.87 0.57 -9.67
C THR A 148 32.35 0.79 -9.96
N ARG A 149 32.79 0.62 -11.23
CA ARG A 149 34.17 0.91 -11.63
C ARG A 149 34.52 2.41 -11.67
N ARG A 150 33.53 3.30 -11.72
CA ARG A 150 33.74 4.77 -11.69
C ARG A 150 33.85 5.36 -10.28
N LEU A 151 33.45 4.58 -9.25
CA LEU A 151 33.53 4.98 -7.84
C LEU A 151 34.70 4.32 -7.11
N ALA A 152 35.46 3.44 -7.77
CA ALA A 152 36.75 3.01 -7.25
C ALA A 152 37.70 4.24 -7.29
N PRO A 153 38.20 4.72 -6.13
CA PRO A 153 39.21 5.75 -6.11
C PRO A 153 40.37 5.27 -6.97
N GLY A 154 40.71 6.08 -7.97
CA GLY A 154 41.76 5.76 -8.92
C GLY A 154 43.02 5.34 -8.18
N SER A 155 43.56 4.21 -8.58
CA SER A 155 44.93 3.79 -8.30
C SER A 155 45.87 4.83 -8.91
N ALA A 156 46.02 5.97 -8.25
CA ALA A 156 47.06 6.93 -8.56
C ALA A 156 48.38 6.38 -8.00
N ALA A 157 49.41 6.44 -8.84
CA ALA A 157 50.82 6.21 -8.54
C ALA A 157 51.27 4.76 -8.37
N ARG A 158 51.30 4.03 -9.49
CA ARG A 158 52.46 3.19 -9.84
C ARG A 158 53.10 3.75 -11.10
N LEU A 159 53.96 4.76 -10.95
CA LEU A 159 54.97 5.13 -11.93
C LEU A 159 56.13 5.82 -11.18
N ARG A 160 57.28 5.14 -11.20
CA ARG A 160 58.63 5.49 -10.70
C ARG A 160 59.02 4.83 -9.38
#